data_AF-A0A7K2JRI0-F1
#
_entry.id   AF-A0A7K2JRI0-F1
#
_cell.length_a   1.000
_cell.length_b   1.000
_cell.length_c   1.000
_cell.angle_alpha   90.00
_cell.angle_beta   90.00
_cell.angle_gamma   90.00
#
_symmetry.space_group_name_H-M   'P 1'
#
loop_
_entity.id
_entity.type
_entity.pdbx_description
1 polymer ?
#
loop_
_entity_poly.entity_id
_entity_poly.type
_entity_poly.pdbx_seq_one_letter_code
_entity_poly.pdbx_strand_id
1 'polypeptide(L)'
;ETLGVPRSAPRSLETLRRAAERAARRLAEADEFDPVRPERLTAAAAAQLGAQLGAAVLVHHGLAGEHLVVAADGRVRAVLGWADAVLGDPAEDIAGLALSVGSPAAVRAATLAGYGARPCLRGLWLARCDTVVHLTDALAGRSAAPLPLLRTRLRRAWEPILLERVTEFREDDPA
;
A
#
# COMPACT_ATOMS: atom_id res chain seq x y z
N GLU A 1 20.18 19.29 -7.12
CA GLU A 1 20.19 19.77 -5.73
C GLU A 1 18.83 19.50 -5.11
N THR A 2 18.75 18.91 -3.92
CA THR A 2 17.47 18.65 -3.24
C THR A 2 17.12 19.89 -2.43
N LEU A 3 16.02 20.57 -2.77
CA LEU A 3 15.57 21.89 -2.26
C LEU A 3 15.27 21.92 -0.73
N GLY A 4 16.15 21.39 0.11
CA GLY A 4 15.93 21.24 1.56
C GLY A 4 14.92 20.15 1.95
N VAL A 5 14.38 19.40 0.99
CA VAL A 5 13.39 18.35 1.26
C VAL A 5 14.02 17.21 2.08
N PRO A 6 13.44 16.83 3.24
CA PRO A 6 13.96 15.76 4.07
C PRO A 6 13.92 14.41 3.36
N ARG A 7 14.75 13.46 3.82
CA ARG A 7 14.80 12.10 3.30
C ARG A 7 14.15 11.13 4.28
N SER A 8 13.34 10.22 3.76
CA SER A 8 12.76 9.12 4.54
C SER A 8 13.25 7.78 4.00
N ALA A 9 13.64 6.88 4.89
CA ALA A 9 14.08 5.55 4.51
C ALA A 9 12.86 4.68 4.16
N PRO A 10 12.92 3.86 3.10
CA PRO A 10 11.84 2.93 2.76
C PRO A 10 11.54 1.95 3.91
N ARG A 11 10.25 1.67 4.16
CA ARG A 11 9.86 0.67 5.17
C ARG A 11 10.26 -0.75 4.77
N SER A 12 10.65 -1.56 5.76
CA SER A 12 11.01 -2.97 5.57
C SER A 12 9.76 -3.83 5.36
N LEU A 13 9.61 -4.44 4.18
CA LEU A 13 8.49 -5.37 3.92
C LEU A 13 8.56 -6.60 4.79
N GLU A 14 9.74 -7.12 5.11
CA GLU A 14 9.86 -8.31 5.96
C GLU A 14 9.37 -8.01 7.38
N THR A 15 9.66 -6.82 7.91
CA THR A 15 9.17 -6.39 9.22
C THR A 15 7.65 -6.25 9.21
N LEU A 16 7.11 -5.61 8.17
CA LEU A 16 5.66 -5.42 8.00
C LEU A 16 4.93 -6.76 7.77
N ARG A 17 5.50 -7.67 6.99
CA ARG A 17 4.99 -9.04 6.76
C ARG A 17 4.78 -9.76 8.07
N ARG A 18 5.83 -9.83 8.91
CA ARG A 18 5.76 -10.53 10.20
C ARG A 18 4.72 -9.92 11.12
N ALA A 19 4.54 -8.60 11.09
CA ALA A 19 3.49 -7.92 11.85
C ALA A 19 2.10 -8.27 11.32
N ALA A 20 1.91 -8.20 10.00
CA ALA A 20 0.68 -8.55 9.32
C ALA A 20 0.28 -10.02 9.54
N GLU A 21 1.22 -10.96 9.54
CA GLU A 21 0.94 -12.38 9.82
C GLU A 21 0.41 -12.61 11.24
N ARG A 22 1.00 -11.93 12.24
CA ARG A 22 0.50 -11.99 13.62
C ARG A 22 -0.89 -11.37 13.74
N ALA A 23 -1.12 -10.27 13.05
CA ALA A 23 -2.41 -9.58 13.03
C ALA A 23 -3.49 -10.39 12.30
N ALA A 24 -3.18 -10.98 11.14
CA ALA A 24 -4.09 -11.81 10.36
C ALA A 24 -4.62 -13.01 11.15
N ARG A 25 -3.76 -13.68 11.95
CA ARG A 25 -4.20 -14.77 12.83
C ARG A 25 -5.27 -14.32 13.83
N ARG A 26 -5.10 -13.14 14.43
CA ARG A 26 -6.08 -12.55 15.36
C ARG A 26 -7.38 -12.14 14.68
N LEU A 27 -7.30 -11.64 13.44
CA LEU A 27 -8.50 -11.29 12.68
C LEU A 27 -9.28 -12.53 12.25
N ALA A 28 -8.59 -13.63 11.94
CA ALA A 28 -9.23 -14.91 11.62
C ALA A 28 -9.97 -15.49 12.84
N GLU A 29 -9.37 -15.42 14.03
CA GLU A 29 -10.04 -15.79 15.30
C GLU A 29 -11.30 -14.96 15.57
N ALA A 30 -11.37 -13.74 15.03
CA ALA A 30 -12.50 -12.81 15.17
C ALA A 30 -13.48 -12.83 13.98
N ASP A 31 -13.31 -13.74 13.00
CA ASP A 31 -14.12 -13.81 11.77
C ASP A 31 -14.14 -12.50 10.93
N GLU A 32 -13.09 -11.67 11.06
CA GLU A 32 -12.95 -10.39 10.35
C GLU A 32 -12.08 -10.51 9.09
N PHE A 33 -11.33 -11.61 8.96
CA PHE A 33 -10.40 -11.80 7.86
C PHE A 33 -10.20 -13.27 7.51
N ASP A 34 -10.28 -13.57 6.22
CA ASP A 34 -10.00 -14.89 5.68
C ASP A 34 -8.50 -15.22 5.85
N PRO A 35 -8.15 -16.28 6.62
CA PRO A 35 -6.77 -16.64 6.92
C PRO A 35 -5.99 -17.17 5.71
N VAL A 36 -6.65 -17.43 4.57
CA VAL A 36 -6.03 -17.87 3.31
C VAL A 36 -5.52 -16.67 2.49
N ARG A 37 -6.10 -15.47 2.67
CA ARG A 37 -5.64 -14.26 1.95
C ARG A 37 -4.17 -13.86 2.19
N PRO A 38 -3.55 -14.03 3.37
CA PRO A 38 -2.13 -13.77 3.60
C PRO A 38 -1.17 -14.61 2.74
N GLU A 39 -1.63 -15.65 2.03
CA GLU A 39 -0.77 -16.46 1.14
C GLU A 39 -0.09 -15.61 0.05
N ARG A 40 -0.61 -14.41 -0.24
CA ARG A 40 0.01 -13.43 -1.14
C ARG A 40 1.15 -12.60 -0.52
N LEU A 41 1.36 -12.71 0.78
CA LEU A 41 2.39 -11.98 1.52
C LEU A 41 3.59 -12.88 1.86
N THR A 42 4.16 -13.58 0.88
CA THR A 42 5.26 -14.52 1.10
C THR A 42 6.58 -13.82 1.45
N ALA A 43 7.48 -14.53 2.14
CA ALA A 43 8.84 -14.05 2.41
C ALA A 43 9.64 -13.83 1.11
N ALA A 44 9.43 -14.67 0.10
CA ALA A 44 10.04 -14.54 -1.22
C ALA A 44 9.58 -13.24 -1.90
N ALA A 45 8.27 -12.97 -1.94
CA ALA A 45 7.72 -11.74 -2.48
C ALA A 45 8.22 -10.50 -1.72
N ALA A 46 8.34 -10.57 -0.39
CA ALA A 46 8.89 -9.47 0.42
C ALA A 46 10.35 -9.16 0.05
N ALA A 47 11.18 -10.19 -0.16
CA ALA A 47 12.56 -10.03 -0.61
C ALA A 47 12.62 -9.46 -2.03
N GLN A 48 11.82 -10.02 -2.95
CA GLN A 48 11.74 -9.58 -4.33
C GLN A 48 11.24 -8.14 -4.45
N LEU A 49 10.27 -7.70 -3.64
CA LEU A 49 9.71 -6.34 -3.64
C LEU A 49 10.41 -5.40 -2.67
N GLY A 50 11.56 -5.80 -2.11
CA GLY A 50 12.40 -4.95 -1.28
C GLY A 50 12.74 -3.62 -1.96
N ALA A 51 12.96 -2.59 -1.14
CA ALA A 51 13.26 -1.25 -1.63
C ALA A 51 14.53 -1.24 -2.50
N GLN A 52 14.51 -0.48 -3.59
CA GLN A 52 15.68 -0.33 -4.46
C GLN A 52 16.52 0.87 -4.03
N LEU A 53 17.84 0.67 -3.96
CA LEU A 53 18.79 1.76 -3.77
C LEU A 53 18.66 2.77 -4.92
N GLY A 54 18.62 4.06 -4.59
CA GLY A 54 18.56 5.14 -5.58
C GLY A 54 17.17 5.43 -6.16
N ALA A 55 16.12 4.70 -5.78
CA ALA A 55 14.75 4.89 -6.28
C ALA A 55 13.96 5.98 -5.54
N ALA A 56 14.62 6.82 -4.73
CA ALA A 56 13.94 7.85 -3.95
C ALA A 56 13.41 8.97 -4.87
N VAL A 57 12.13 9.29 -4.75
CA VAL A 57 11.46 10.37 -5.48
C VAL A 57 10.80 11.33 -4.48
N LEU A 58 10.39 12.50 -4.94
CA LEU A 58 9.53 13.36 -4.13
C LEU A 58 8.19 12.65 -3.93
N VAL A 59 7.86 12.34 -2.69
CA VAL A 59 6.60 11.73 -2.29
C VAL A 59 5.86 12.67 -1.35
N HIS A 60 4.54 12.65 -1.44
CA HIS A 60 3.64 13.40 -0.55
C HIS A 60 3.79 12.92 0.89
N HIS A 61 4.03 11.61 1.09
CA HIS A 61 4.26 10.97 2.40
C HIS A 61 3.04 11.04 3.33
N GLY A 62 1.86 10.97 2.72
CA GLY A 62 0.56 11.02 3.39
C GLY A 62 -0.58 11.09 2.39
N LEU A 63 -0.37 10.58 1.17
CA LEU A 63 -1.32 10.78 0.08
C LEU A 63 -2.61 9.99 0.34
N ALA A 64 -3.66 10.70 0.71
CA ALA A 64 -4.95 10.12 1.05
C ALA A 64 -6.10 10.95 0.47
N GLY A 65 -7.33 10.43 0.54
CA GLY A 65 -8.51 11.06 -0.06
C GLY A 65 -8.73 12.52 0.36
N GLU A 66 -8.43 12.86 1.62
CA GLU A 66 -8.50 14.22 2.17
C GLU A 66 -7.53 15.21 1.51
N HIS A 67 -6.51 14.72 0.81
CA HIS A 67 -5.50 15.53 0.12
C HIS A 67 -5.78 15.64 -1.38
N LEU A 68 -6.85 15.04 -1.90
CA LEU A 68 -7.20 15.07 -3.31
C LEU A 68 -8.42 15.95 -3.57
N VAL A 69 -8.27 16.95 -4.44
CA VAL A 69 -9.41 17.70 -4.99
C VAL A 69 -9.85 17.00 -6.27
N VAL A 70 -11.07 16.48 -6.29
CA VAL A 70 -11.63 15.73 -7.43
C VAL A 70 -12.81 16.51 -8.01
N ALA A 71 -12.81 16.72 -9.32
CA ALA A 71 -13.93 17.34 -10.03
C ALA A 71 -15.14 16.39 -10.11
N ALA A 72 -16.31 16.94 -10.44
CA ALA A 72 -17.54 16.15 -10.58
C ALA A 72 -17.44 15.02 -11.63
N ASP A 73 -16.54 15.17 -12.61
CA ASP A 73 -16.24 14.17 -13.62
C ASP A 73 -15.25 13.08 -13.16
N GLY A 74 -14.84 13.11 -11.88
CA GLY A 74 -13.93 12.13 -11.29
C GLY A 74 -12.44 12.41 -11.52
N ARG A 75 -12.07 13.50 -12.21
CA ARG A 75 -10.66 13.84 -12.45
C ARG A 75 -10.05 14.55 -11.24
N VAL A 76 -8.82 14.15 -10.87
CA VAL A 76 -8.02 14.88 -9.87
C VAL A 76 -7.63 16.25 -10.45
N ARG A 77 -7.90 17.31 -9.70
CA ARG A 77 -7.64 18.71 -10.06
C ARG A 77 -6.49 19.32 -9.28
N ALA A 78 -6.26 18.84 -8.05
CA ALA A 78 -5.15 19.27 -7.21
C ALA A 78 -4.81 18.20 -6.17
N VAL A 79 -3.56 18.25 -5.71
CA VAL A 79 -3.06 17.52 -4.54
C VAL A 79 -2.64 18.55 -3.50
N LEU A 80 -3.20 18.46 -2.30
CA LEU A 80 -3.02 19.38 -1.18
C LEU A 80 -2.12 18.76 -0.11
N GLY A 81 -1.72 19.52 0.91
CA GLY A 81 -1.11 18.96 2.12
C GLY A 81 0.35 18.51 1.98
N TRP A 82 1.18 19.23 1.23
CA TRP A 82 2.59 18.88 0.97
C TRP A 82 3.56 19.14 2.14
N ALA A 83 3.06 19.45 3.34
CA ALA A 83 3.91 19.83 4.48
C ALA A 83 4.85 18.70 4.93
N ASP A 84 4.42 17.44 4.75
CA ASP A 84 5.17 16.25 5.15
C ASP A 84 5.96 15.63 4.00
N ALA A 85 6.06 16.31 2.86
CA ALA A 85 6.69 15.76 1.67
C ALA A 85 8.18 15.43 1.91
N VAL A 86 8.60 14.27 1.43
CA VAL A 86 9.98 13.77 1.58
C VAL A 86 10.52 13.26 0.27
N LEU A 87 11.84 13.11 0.19
CA LEU A 87 12.48 12.23 -0.78
C LEU A 87 12.46 10.81 -0.22
N GLY A 88 11.67 9.93 -0.82
CA GLY A 88 11.38 8.62 -0.27
C GLY A 88 10.85 7.63 -1.29
N ASP A 89 10.30 6.53 -0.78
CA ASP A 89 9.79 5.42 -1.56
C ASP A 89 8.43 5.75 -2.18
N PRO A 90 8.28 5.74 -3.53
CA PRO A 90 6.98 6.00 -4.18
C PRO A 90 5.88 5.03 -3.76
N ALA A 91 6.25 3.84 -3.25
CA ALA A 91 5.30 2.87 -2.73
C ALA A 91 4.43 3.43 -1.59
N GLU A 92 4.91 4.43 -0.82
CA GLU A 92 4.15 5.02 0.28
C GLU A 92 2.89 5.76 -0.23
N ASP A 93 3.03 6.58 -1.27
CA ASP A 93 1.90 7.31 -1.86
C ASP A 93 0.95 6.36 -2.60
N ILE A 94 1.50 5.34 -3.28
CA ILE A 94 0.69 4.31 -3.94
C ILE A 94 -0.13 3.52 -2.90
N ALA A 95 0.47 3.20 -1.75
CA ALA A 95 -0.23 2.54 -0.66
C ALA A 95 -1.39 3.41 -0.15
N GLY A 96 -1.14 4.69 0.14
CA GLY A 96 -2.16 5.64 0.58
C GLY A 96 -3.33 5.79 -0.41
N LEU A 97 -3.02 5.84 -1.71
CA LEU A 97 -4.03 5.80 -2.76
C LEU A 97 -4.82 4.50 -2.77
N ALA A 98 -4.17 3.33 -2.64
CA ALA A 98 -4.86 2.05 -2.60
C ALA A 98 -5.88 1.97 -1.44
N LEU A 99 -5.53 2.52 -0.27
CA LEU A 99 -6.45 2.62 0.87
C LEU A 99 -7.63 3.57 0.60
N SER A 100 -7.40 4.62 -0.18
CA SER A 100 -8.37 5.69 -0.44
C SER A 100 -9.32 5.37 -1.59
N VAL A 101 -8.83 4.74 -2.65
CA VAL A 101 -9.59 4.55 -3.91
C VAL A 101 -9.59 3.11 -4.45
N GLY A 102 -8.93 2.16 -3.78
CA GLY A 102 -8.83 0.77 -4.21
C GLY A 102 -7.57 0.46 -5.02
N SER A 103 -7.09 -0.79 -4.93
CA SER A 103 -5.85 -1.24 -5.57
C SER A 103 -5.83 -1.02 -7.09
N PRO A 104 -6.89 -1.34 -7.87
CA PRO A 104 -6.88 -1.13 -9.33
C PRO A 104 -6.77 0.35 -9.72
N ALA A 105 -7.45 1.24 -8.99
CA ALA A 105 -7.41 2.67 -9.26
C ALA A 105 -6.04 3.28 -8.92
N ALA A 106 -5.46 2.89 -7.78
CA ALA A 106 -4.13 3.31 -7.36
C ALA A 106 -3.04 2.89 -8.36
N VAL A 107 -3.06 1.64 -8.82
CA VAL A 107 -2.10 1.16 -9.82
C VAL A 107 -2.27 1.86 -11.15
N ARG A 108 -3.51 2.10 -11.63
CA ARG A 108 -3.73 2.89 -12.85
C ARG A 108 -3.15 4.29 -12.72
N ALA A 109 -3.40 4.97 -11.60
CA ALA A 109 -2.86 6.30 -11.35
C ALA A 109 -1.32 6.30 -11.34
N ALA A 110 -0.71 5.31 -10.67
CA ALA A 110 0.74 5.16 -10.64
C ALA A 110 1.35 4.87 -12.01
N THR A 111 0.74 3.99 -12.80
CA THR A 111 1.15 3.70 -14.18
C THR A 111 1.05 4.94 -15.06
N LEU A 112 -0.04 5.71 -14.97
CA LEU A 112 -0.20 6.98 -15.70
C LEU A 112 0.83 8.03 -15.27
N ALA A 113 1.30 7.98 -14.02
CA ALA A 113 2.39 8.81 -13.52
C ALA A 113 3.79 8.30 -13.93
N GLY A 114 3.89 7.21 -14.69
CA GLY A 114 5.14 6.66 -15.20
C GLY A 114 5.81 5.60 -14.30
N TYR A 115 5.15 5.16 -13.23
CA TYR A 115 5.69 4.09 -12.38
C TYR A 115 5.53 2.71 -13.03
N GLY A 116 6.58 1.90 -12.94
CA GLY A 116 6.57 0.50 -13.37
C GLY A 116 5.88 -0.43 -12.38
N ALA A 117 5.78 -1.71 -12.75
CA ALA A 117 5.08 -2.74 -11.97
C ALA A 117 5.59 -2.87 -10.51
N ARG A 118 6.90 -2.74 -10.30
CA ARG A 118 7.53 -3.02 -8.99
C ARG A 118 7.12 -2.01 -7.90
N PRO A 119 7.25 -0.67 -8.07
CA PRO A 119 6.70 0.30 -7.12
C PRO A 119 5.21 0.10 -6.86
N CYS A 120 4.43 -0.22 -7.90
CA CYS A 120 3.01 -0.51 -7.77
C CYS A 120 2.75 -1.70 -6.84
N LEU A 121 3.37 -2.86 -7.11
CA LEU A 121 3.23 -4.06 -6.31
C LEU A 121 3.71 -3.86 -4.87
N ARG A 122 4.84 -3.16 -4.69
CA ARG A 122 5.36 -2.81 -3.37
C ARG A 122 4.38 -1.94 -2.58
N GLY A 123 3.77 -0.93 -3.21
CA GLY A 123 2.75 -0.08 -2.57
C GLY A 123 1.49 -0.85 -2.18
N LEU A 124 1.02 -1.76 -3.03
CA LEU A 124 -0.09 -2.66 -2.67
C LEU A 124 0.26 -3.56 -1.48
N TRP A 125 1.51 -4.03 -1.42
CA TRP A 125 2.01 -4.83 -0.31
C TRP A 125 2.00 -4.05 1.01
N LEU A 126 2.50 -2.81 1.01
CA LEU A 126 2.44 -1.91 2.16
C LEU A 126 0.99 -1.72 2.62
N ALA A 127 0.07 -1.37 1.71
CA ALA A 127 -1.34 -1.17 2.01
C ALA A 127 -2.00 -2.40 2.65
N ARG A 128 -1.69 -3.61 2.16
CA ARG A 128 -2.23 -4.87 2.70
C ARG A 128 -1.72 -5.18 4.10
N CYS A 129 -0.42 -5.00 4.33
CA CYS A 129 0.13 -5.17 5.67
C CYS A 129 -0.49 -4.17 6.66
N ASP A 130 -0.53 -2.88 6.28
CA ASP A 130 -1.04 -1.81 7.14
C ASP A 130 -2.51 -2.01 7.48
N THR A 131 -3.35 -2.42 6.52
CA THR A 131 -4.80 -2.61 6.78
C THR A 131 -5.10 -3.73 7.77
N VAL A 132 -4.37 -4.83 7.69
CA VAL A 132 -4.51 -5.96 8.62
C VAL A 132 -4.06 -5.54 10.01
N VAL A 133 -2.90 -4.89 10.14
CA VAL A 133 -2.38 -4.42 11.43
C VAL A 133 -3.32 -3.39 12.06
N HIS A 134 -3.73 -2.36 11.31
CA HIS A 134 -4.59 -1.30 11.83
C HIS A 134 -5.96 -1.81 12.28
N LEU A 135 -6.57 -2.76 11.55
CA LEU A 135 -7.85 -3.33 11.97
C LEU A 135 -7.70 -4.13 13.27
N THR A 136 -6.63 -4.93 13.40
CA THR A 136 -6.33 -5.65 14.65
C THR A 136 -6.10 -4.70 15.82
N ASP A 137 -5.42 -3.57 15.60
CA ASP A 137 -5.21 -2.57 16.65
C ASP A 137 -6.50 -1.91 17.11
N ALA A 138 -7.39 -1.55 16.17
CA ALA A 138 -8.68 -0.96 16.51
C ALA A 138 -9.61 -1.95 17.25
N LEU A 139 -9.68 -3.22 16.82
CA LEU A 139 -10.46 -4.26 17.50
C LEU A 139 -9.95 -4.53 18.93
N ALA A 140 -8.66 -4.34 19.16
CA ALA A 140 -8.05 -4.48 20.48
C ALA A 140 -8.06 -3.17 21.30
N GLY A 141 -8.76 -2.13 20.85
CA GLY A 141 -8.86 -0.84 21.55
C GLY A 141 -7.56 -0.02 21.57
N ARG A 142 -6.56 -0.36 20.76
CA ARG A 142 -5.28 0.37 20.65
C ARG A 142 -5.32 1.54 19.67
N SER A 143 -6.41 1.68 18.92
CA SER A 143 -6.61 2.76 17.96
C SER A 143 -8.04 3.31 18.06
N ALA A 144 -8.17 4.63 17.97
CA ALA A 144 -9.46 5.33 17.92
C ALA A 144 -10.05 5.40 16.49
N ALA A 145 -9.37 4.82 15.50
CA ALA A 145 -9.84 4.87 14.12
C ALA A 145 -11.18 4.11 13.96
N PRO A 146 -12.19 4.68 13.26
CA PRO A 146 -13.49 4.03 13.11
C PRO A 146 -13.40 2.68 12.38
N LEU A 147 -13.95 1.63 12.98
CA LEU A 147 -13.98 0.28 12.38
C LEU A 147 -14.57 0.23 10.96
N PRO A 148 -15.67 0.95 10.62
CA PRO A 148 -16.21 0.94 9.26
C PRO A 148 -15.21 1.45 8.21
N LEU A 149 -14.40 2.46 8.57
CA LEU A 149 -13.35 2.99 7.70
C LEU A 149 -12.24 1.96 7.50
N LEU A 150 -11.78 1.32 8.58
CA LEU A 150 -10.71 0.31 8.52
C LEU A 150 -11.12 -0.91 7.70
N ARG A 151 -12.34 -1.42 7.89
CA ARG A 151 -12.89 -2.52 7.07
C ARG A 151 -13.00 -2.12 5.59
N THR A 152 -13.34 -0.87 5.29
CA THR A 152 -13.38 -0.36 3.91
C THR A 152 -12.00 -0.30 3.29
N ARG A 153 -11.00 0.22 4.01
CA ARG A 153 -9.60 0.25 3.57
C ARG A 153 -9.04 -1.16 3.35
N LEU A 154 -9.36 -2.10 4.25
CA LEU A 154 -9.02 -3.51 4.10
C LEU A 154 -9.62 -4.08 2.79
N ARG A 155 -10.92 -3.93 2.54
CA ARG A 155 -11.52 -4.40 1.28
C ARG A 155 -10.82 -3.83 0.06
N ARG A 156 -10.55 -2.52 0.05
CA ARG A 156 -9.88 -1.79 -1.05
C ARG A 156 -8.46 -2.28 -1.34
N ALA A 157 -7.65 -2.45 -0.31
CA ALA A 157 -6.26 -2.93 -0.45
C ALA A 157 -6.19 -4.37 -0.98
N TRP A 158 -7.22 -5.17 -0.68
CA TRP A 158 -7.32 -6.57 -1.06
C TRP A 158 -8.18 -6.81 -2.32
N GLU A 159 -8.56 -5.75 -3.03
CA GLU A 159 -9.17 -5.89 -4.36
C GLU A 159 -8.20 -6.60 -5.32
N PRO A 160 -8.68 -7.58 -6.10
CA PRO A 160 -7.85 -8.29 -7.05
C PRO A 160 -7.40 -7.36 -8.18
N ILE A 161 -6.15 -7.52 -8.64
CA ILE A 161 -5.63 -6.77 -9.78
C ILE A 161 -4.91 -7.69 -10.76
N LEU A 162 -5.08 -7.44 -12.06
CA LEU A 162 -4.46 -8.22 -13.14
C LEU A 162 -2.93 -8.23 -13.07
N LEU A 163 -2.32 -7.15 -12.57
CA LEU A 163 -0.86 -7.02 -12.46
C LEU A 163 -0.23 -8.18 -11.69
N GLU A 164 -0.90 -8.66 -10.64
CA GLU A 164 -0.42 -9.77 -9.81
C GLU A 164 -0.45 -11.09 -10.55
N ARG A 165 -1.51 -11.31 -11.33
CA ARG A 165 -1.66 -12.53 -12.14
C ARG A 165 -0.57 -12.61 -13.21
N VAL A 166 -0.26 -11.48 -13.87
CA VAL A 166 0.77 -11.44 -14.92
C VAL A 166 2.17 -11.67 -14.36
N THR A 167 2.44 -11.24 -13.12
CA THR A 167 3.72 -11.52 -12.47
C THR A 167 3.86 -12.97 -12.03
N GLU A 168 2.78 -13.60 -11.52
CA GLU A 168 2.76 -15.03 -11.17
C GLU A 168 3.08 -15.91 -12.40
N PHE A 169 2.46 -15.63 -13.56
CA PHE A 169 2.74 -16.37 -14.81
C PHE A 169 4.19 -16.24 -15.32
N ARG A 170 4.93 -15.23 -14.89
CA ARG A 170 6.31 -15.00 -15.36
C ARG A 170 7.36 -15.70 -14.50
N GLU A 171 6.98 -16.22 -13.33
CA GLU A 171 7.84 -17.01 -12.45
C GLU A 171 7.75 -18.52 -12.73
N ASP A 172 6.64 -18.97 -13.34
CA ASP A 172 6.37 -20.37 -13.68
C ASP A 172 6.91 -20.84 -15.04
N ASP A 173 7.60 -19.97 -15.80
CA ASP A 173 8.16 -20.30 -17.12
C ASP A 173 9.65 -20.66 -16.97
N PRO A 174 10.05 -21.95 -17.02
CA PRO A 174 11.46 -22.31 -17.00
C PRO A 174 12.10 -21.95 -18.35
N ALA A 175 13.21 -21.20 -18.30
CA ALA A 175 14.06 -20.90 -19.45
C ALA A 175 14.71 -22.17 -20.05
#